data_AF-X1E0F4-F1
#
_entry.id   AF-X1E0F4-F1
#
_cell.length_a   1.000
_cell.length_b   1.000
_cell.length_c   1.000
_cell.angle_alpha   90.00
_cell.angle_beta   90.00
_cell.angle_gamma   90.00
#
_symmetry.space_group_name_H-M   'P 1'
#
loop_
_entity.id
_entity.type
_entity.pdbx_description
1 polymer ?
#
loop_
_entity_poly.entity_id
_entity_poly.type
_entity_poly.pdbx_seq_one_letter_code
_entity_poly.pdbx_strand_id
1 'polypeptide(L)' 'MFLITPIALGSYWAIIPFAILPVILILRILNEEKLLSKNLQGYDEYCQKTRFRIIPFIW' A
#
# COMPACT_ATOMS: atom_id res chain seq x y z
N MET A 1 12.09 4.21 -11.01
CA MET A 1 13.07 3.41 -11.77
C MET A 1 13.06 1.89 -11.48
N PHE A 2 12.35 1.39 -10.45
CA PHE A 2 12.31 -0.06 -10.14
C PHE A 2 11.19 -0.87 -10.82
N LEU A 3 10.23 -0.22 -11.47
CA LEU A 3 9.08 -0.89 -12.09
C LEU A 3 9.43 -1.63 -13.38
N ILE A 4 10.52 -1.27 -14.05
CA ILE A 4 10.85 -1.75 -15.40
C ILE A 4 11.99 -2.78 -15.38
N THR A 5 12.75 -2.87 -14.27
CA THR A 5 13.89 -3.78 -14.09
C THR A 5 13.56 -5.27 -14.30
N PRO A 6 12.43 -5.82 -13.82
CA PRO A 6 12.12 -7.24 -14.03
C PRO A 6 11.77 -7.56 -15.49
N ILE A 7 11.05 -6.64 -16.15
CA ILE A 7 10.73 -6.74 -17.59
C ILE A 7 12.00 -6.65 -18.43
N ALA A 8 12.93 -5.74 -18.08
CA ALA A 8 14.18 -5.54 -18.80
C ALA A 8 15.15 -6.73 -18.70
N LEU A 9 15.10 -7.51 -17.61
CA LEU A 9 15.89 -8.73 -17.44
C LEU A 9 15.29 -9.97 -18.13
N GLY A 10 14.06 -9.89 -18.67
CA GLY A 10 13.39 -11.04 -19.31
C GLY A 10 12.99 -12.17 -18.36
N SER A 11 13.03 -11.92 -17.04
CA SER A 11 12.78 -12.95 -16.03
C SER A 11 11.34 -12.90 -15.52
N TYR A 12 10.47 -13.73 -16.10
CA TYR A 12 9.09 -13.93 -15.62
C TYR A 12 9.03 -14.35 -14.15
N TRP A 13 10.08 -15.01 -13.64
CA TRP A 13 10.19 -15.40 -12.24
C TRP A 13 10.35 -14.22 -11.27
N ALA A 14 10.90 -13.09 -11.72
CA ALA A 14 11.05 -11.89 -10.89
C ALA A 14 9.73 -11.10 -10.74
N ILE A 15 8.72 -11.38 -11.57
CA ILE A 15 7.39 -10.75 -11.49
C ILE A 15 6.65 -11.20 -10.23
N ILE A 16 6.81 -12.47 -9.83
CA ILE A 16 6.14 -13.06 -8.66
C ILE A 16 6.51 -12.32 -7.36
N PRO A 17 7.80 -12.20 -6.95
CA PRO A 17 8.15 -11.46 -5.75
C PRO A 17 7.83 -9.97 -5.88
N PHE A 18 7.92 -9.40 -7.09
CA PHE A 18 7.59 -7.99 -7.32
C PHE A 18 6.10 -7.70 -7.15
N ALA A 19 5.21 -8.62 -7.50
CA ALA A 19 3.77 -8.51 -7.27
C ALA A 19 3.39 -8.76 -5.80
N ILE A 20 4.15 -9.58 -5.08
CA ILE A 20 3.92 -9.88 -3.66
C ILE A 20 4.25 -8.68 -2.76
N LEU A 21 5.32 -7.95 -3.06
CA LEU A 21 5.75 -6.77 -2.27
C LEU A 21 4.65 -5.71 -2.07
N PRO A 22 3.94 -5.21 -3.10
CA PRO A 22 2.88 -4.22 -2.91
C PRO A 22 1.69 -4.81 -2.12
N VAL A 23 1.37 -6.09 -2.29
CA VAL A 23 0.30 -6.75 -1.52
C VAL A 23 0.65 -6.79 -0.02
N ILE A 24 1.88 -7.15 0.32
CA ILE A 24 2.36 -7.13 1.71
C ILE A 24 2.33 -5.71 2.28
N LEU A 25 2.73 -4.71 1.49
CA LEU A 25 2.68 -3.30 1.87
C LEU A 25 1.25 -2.85 2.17
N ILE A 26 0.27 -3.19 1.32
CA ILE A 26 -1.14 -2.87 1.53
C ILE A 26 -1.64 -3.50 2.83
N LEU A 27 -1.39 -4.80 3.04
CA LEU A 27 -1.80 -5.48 4.27
C LEU A 27 -1.17 -4.85 5.52
N ARG A 28 0.09 -4.42 5.43
CA ARG A 28 0.78 -3.74 6.53
C ARG A 28 0.15 -2.39 6.84
N ILE A 29 -0.15 -1.60 5.82
CA ILE A 29 -0.81 -0.29 5.97
C ILE A 29 -2.19 -0.45 6.60
N LEU A 30 -3.00 -1.41 6.14
CA LEU A 30 -4.33 -1.68 6.71
C LEU A 30 -4.27 -2.08 8.19
N ASN A 31 -3.26 -2.87 8.57
CA ASN A 31 -3.08 -3.25 9.96
C ASN A 31 -2.67 -2.05 10.85
N GLU A 32 -1.81 -1.18 10.32
CA GLU A 32 -1.39 0.05 10.99
C GLU A 32 -2.54 1.04 11.12
N GLU A 33 -3.38 1.18 10.08
CA GLU A 33 -4.60 1.99 10.13
C GLU A 33 -5.61 1.47 11.15
N LYS A 34 -5.80 0.15 11.23
CA LYS A 34 -6.69 -0.45 12.24
C LYS A 34 -6.19 -0.18 13.66
N LEU A 35 -4.87 -0.18 13.85
CA LEU A 35 -4.26 0.14 15.13
C LEU A 35 -4.39 1.64 15.46
N LEU A 36 -4.19 2.52 14.47
CA LEU A 36 -4.35 3.97 14.60
C LEU A 36 -5.80 4.37 14.90
N SER A 37 -6.78 3.82 14.17
CA SER A 37 -8.22 4.04 14.42
C SER A 37 -8.64 3.57 15.82
N LYS A 38 -8.06 2.46 16.32
CA LYS A 38 -8.36 1.95 17.67
C LYS A 38 -7.71 2.75 18.80
N ASN A 39 -6.51 3.31 18.58
CA ASN A 39 -5.74 4.00 19.64
C ASN A 39 -5.93 5.52 19.65
N LEU A 40 -6.31 6.13 18.52
CA LEU A 40 -6.56 7.58 18.42
C LEU A 40 -8.04 7.84 18.19
N GLN A 41 -8.74 8.19 19.27
CA GLN A 41 -10.12 8.65 19.23
C GLN A 41 -10.18 9.98 18.44
N GLY A 42 -10.85 9.98 17.29
CA GLY A 42 -10.89 11.12 16.35
C GLY A 42 -10.02 10.95 15.09
N TYR A 43 -9.25 9.86 14.99
CA TYR A 43 -8.50 9.54 13.77
C TYR A 43 -9.43 9.31 12.57
N ASP A 44 -10.61 8.73 12.78
CA ASP A 44 -11.62 8.51 11.75
C ASP A 44 -12.19 9.84 11.19
N GLU A 45 -12.29 10.89 12.01
CA GLU A 45 -12.71 12.22 11.56
C GLU A 45 -11.62 12.88 10.69
N TYR A 46 -10.35 12.63 11.04
CA TYR A 46 -9.21 13.04 10.22
C TYR A 46 -9.13 12.25 8.90
N CYS A 47 -9.44 10.94 8.90
CA CYS A 47 -9.61 10.13 7.68
C CYS A 47 -10.67 10.74 6.75
N GLN A 48 -11.83 11.12 7.28
CA GLN A 48 -12.91 11.68 6.47
C GLN A 48 -12.54 12.99 5.78
N LYS A 49 -11.69 13.80 6.42
CA LYS A 49 -11.20 15.07 5.86
C LYS A 49 -10.15 14.87 4.76
N THR A 50 -9.44 13.74 4.77
CA THR A 50 -8.37 13.40 3.82
C THR A 50 -8.70 12.11 3.07
N ARG A 51 -9.64 12.19 2.11
CA ARG A 51 -10.07 11.04 1.27
C ARG A 51 -8.96 10.40 0.43
N PHE A 52 -7.79 11.02 0.30
CA PHE A 52 -6.67 10.53 -0.50
C PHE A 52 -5.41 10.45 0.36
N ARG A 53 -5.04 9.24 0.80
CA ARG A 53 -3.88 9.01 1.67
C ARG A 53 -2.61 8.59 0.93
N ILE A 54 -2.74 7.80 -0.13
CA ILE A 54 -1.59 7.16 -0.80
C ILE A 54 -1.59 7.45 -2.29
N ILE A 55 -2.68 7.14 -3.02
CA ILE A 55 -2.83 7.48 -4.44
C ILE A 55 -4.30 7.82 -4.69
N PRO A 56 -4.64 8.93 -5.37
CA PRO A 56 -6.02 9.16 -5.78
C PRO A 56 -6.49 8.02 -6.69
N PHE A 57 -7.61 7.37 -6.32
CA PHE A 57 -8.23 6.18 -6.95
C PHE A 57 -7.77 4.78 -6.52
N ILE A 58 -6.73 4.63 -5.69
CA ILE A 58 -6.41 3.36 -5.03
C ILE A 58 -6.62 3.56 -3.53
N TRP A 59 -7.80 3.12 -3.07
CA TRP A 59 -8.21 3.08 -1.67
C TRP A 59 -7.46 1.96 -0.94
#